data_AF-A0A9X2KY03-F1
#
_entry.id   AF-A0A9X2KY03-F1
#
_cell.length_a   1.000
_cell.length_b   1.000
_cell.length_c   1.000
_cell.angle_alpha   90.00
_cell.angle_beta   90.00
_cell.angle_gamma   90.00
#
_symmetry.space_group_name_H-M   'P 1'
#
loop_
_entity.id
_entity.type
_entity.pdbx_description
1 polymer ?
#
loop_
_entity_poly.entity_id
_entity_poly.type
_entity_poly.pdbx_seq_one_letter_code
_entity_poly.pdbx_strand_id
1 'polypeptide(L)'
;MKTNIFMLGLSLLSMTAIAQKDQVRNAEDALEEGNYAEAKAQLKVAEQNLGELNDRWTEDFYFFKGKAYMGTGANATAEDLTIAAESFKKAAEMGSDEAQQQLTALNQKMVESAQADLKNENYESGVKKLKARYDLNPKDTIFLYYAASTAYSSEQYEKALEYSNKLVELGFDGSGKIYTAVDKDGNRVTFADKNQMDLMMKTGEYSDEKVEKEPSKKGEVASIIAGSYTSMGESEKAVEALQEAKALDPENISLLQAEANIYIQQQQLDKAKDIFEQMAEIDPDNPQIYNNIGLIYAQELENHEKAIENYKKAIELDPNAGNYYINLYVSSVNPKEQALMEEMNNLGMSKADNERYDELTEERKQLYRDNLPILLTAIEKNPENEDLIRTAMNIYSSLGEKEKMEEMKAKLNN
;
A
#
# COMPACT_ATOMS: atom_id res chain seq x y z
N MET A 1 -25.25 -44.91 61.51
CA MET A 1 -24.44 -43.76 61.06
C MET A 1 -24.50 -43.69 59.54
N LYS A 2 -25.43 -42.94 58.98
CA LYS A 2 -25.51 -42.63 57.54
C LYS A 2 -25.99 -41.19 57.40
N THR A 3 -25.08 -40.25 57.62
CA THR A 3 -25.29 -38.85 57.32
C THR A 3 -23.91 -38.20 57.19
N ASN A 4 -23.76 -37.27 56.24
CA ASN A 4 -22.66 -36.29 56.11
C ASN A 4 -21.55 -36.54 55.07
N ILE A 5 -21.86 -37.13 53.90
CA ILE A 5 -20.97 -36.97 52.72
C ILE A 5 -21.55 -35.97 51.69
N PHE A 6 -22.85 -35.66 51.73
CA PHE A 6 -23.47 -34.74 50.75
C PHE A 6 -23.28 -33.24 51.02
N MET A 7 -22.87 -32.81 52.21
CA MET A 7 -22.70 -31.37 52.53
C MET A 7 -21.30 -30.80 52.22
N LEU A 8 -20.25 -31.63 52.18
CA LEU A 8 -18.88 -31.18 51.91
C LEU A 8 -18.66 -30.84 50.42
N GLY A 9 -19.36 -31.53 49.51
CA GLY A 9 -19.32 -31.22 48.07
C GLY A 9 -19.98 -29.88 47.74
N LEU A 10 -21.14 -29.56 48.35
CA LEU A 10 -21.82 -28.29 48.13
C LEU A 10 -21.04 -27.09 48.71
N SER A 11 -20.38 -27.25 49.85
CA SER A 11 -19.59 -26.15 50.45
C SER A 11 -18.35 -25.81 49.64
N LEU A 12 -17.66 -26.82 49.10
CA LEU A 12 -16.48 -26.61 48.25
C LEU A 12 -16.86 -25.94 46.92
N LEU A 13 -17.93 -26.41 46.26
CA LEU A 13 -18.46 -25.79 45.04
C LEU A 13 -18.90 -24.33 45.26
N SER A 14 -19.43 -24.00 46.44
CA SER A 14 -19.81 -22.62 46.75
C SER A 14 -18.62 -21.70 47.01
N MET A 15 -17.51 -22.21 47.57
CA MET A 15 -16.31 -21.39 47.86
C MET A 15 -15.51 -21.11 46.59
N THR A 16 -15.48 -22.06 45.65
CA THR A 16 -14.81 -21.86 44.38
C THR A 16 -15.53 -20.79 43.56
N ALA A 17 -16.85 -20.93 43.34
CA ALA A 17 -17.68 -19.94 42.63
C ALA A 17 -17.57 -18.50 43.16
N ILE A 18 -17.43 -18.31 44.48
CA ILE A 18 -17.19 -16.99 45.09
C ILE A 18 -15.82 -16.44 44.71
N ALA A 19 -14.79 -17.28 44.70
CA ALA A 19 -13.44 -16.88 44.36
C ALA A 19 -13.30 -16.44 42.89
N GLN A 20 -13.94 -17.13 41.93
CA GLN A 20 -13.85 -16.67 40.53
C GLN A 20 -14.65 -15.40 40.27
N LYS A 21 -15.80 -15.22 40.92
CA LYS A 21 -16.51 -13.94 40.91
C LYS A 21 -15.59 -12.80 41.39
N ASP A 22 -14.84 -13.01 42.47
CA ASP A 22 -13.93 -12.00 42.99
C ASP A 22 -12.82 -11.68 41.97
N GLN A 23 -12.32 -12.66 41.22
CA GLN A 23 -11.37 -12.42 40.12
C GLN A 23 -11.98 -11.55 39.01
N VAL A 24 -13.23 -11.81 38.60
CA VAL A 24 -13.91 -11.01 37.58
C VAL A 24 -14.09 -9.57 38.05
N ARG A 25 -14.48 -9.36 39.31
CA ARG A 25 -14.60 -8.01 39.90
C ARG A 25 -13.26 -7.31 40.04
N ASN A 26 -12.21 -8.00 40.49
CA ASN A 26 -10.88 -7.40 40.56
C ASN A 26 -10.36 -7.00 39.17
N ALA A 27 -10.75 -7.74 38.12
CA ALA A 27 -10.43 -7.36 36.76
C ALA A 27 -11.18 -6.09 36.32
N GLU A 28 -12.44 -5.91 36.72
CA GLU A 28 -13.20 -4.67 36.54
C GLU A 28 -12.49 -3.49 37.20
N ASP A 29 -12.16 -3.60 38.49
CA ASP A 29 -11.44 -2.56 39.23
C ASP A 29 -10.11 -2.19 38.54
N ALA A 30 -9.34 -3.19 38.10
CA ALA A 30 -8.10 -2.98 37.36
C ALA A 30 -8.31 -2.28 36.01
N LEU A 31 -9.42 -2.57 35.31
CA LEU A 31 -9.76 -1.89 34.06
C LEU A 31 -10.12 -0.42 34.28
N GLU A 32 -10.83 -0.09 35.36
CA GLU A 32 -11.15 1.29 35.74
C GLU A 32 -9.88 2.10 36.03
N GLU A 33 -8.86 1.45 36.57
CA GLU A 33 -7.53 2.03 36.79
C GLU A 33 -6.64 2.06 35.54
N GLY A 34 -7.10 1.49 34.42
CA GLY A 34 -6.33 1.35 33.18
C GLY A 34 -5.20 0.31 33.24
N ASN A 35 -5.21 -0.56 34.25
CA ASN A 35 -4.22 -1.63 34.45
C ASN A 35 -4.65 -2.92 33.71
N TYR A 36 -4.51 -2.90 32.39
CA TYR A 36 -4.90 -4.02 31.53
C TYR A 36 -4.11 -5.31 31.79
N ALA A 37 -2.86 -5.21 32.24
CA ALA A 37 -2.03 -6.37 32.55
C ALA A 37 -2.57 -7.14 33.77
N GLU A 38 -2.94 -6.42 34.83
CA GLU A 38 -3.56 -7.01 36.01
C GLU A 38 -4.94 -7.58 35.68
N ALA A 39 -5.76 -6.84 34.92
CA ALA A 39 -7.05 -7.35 34.45
C ALA A 39 -6.90 -8.68 33.69
N LYS A 40 -5.95 -8.77 32.74
CA LYS A 40 -5.63 -10.02 32.02
C LYS A 40 -5.23 -11.14 32.98
N ALA A 41 -4.44 -10.85 34.01
CA ALA A 41 -4.00 -11.85 34.99
C ALA A 41 -5.17 -12.41 35.81
N GLN A 42 -6.02 -11.55 36.37
CA GLN A 42 -7.21 -11.95 37.13
C GLN A 42 -8.17 -12.79 36.27
N LEU A 43 -8.43 -12.35 35.03
CA LEU A 43 -9.31 -13.07 34.11
C LEU A 43 -8.72 -14.43 33.71
N LYS A 44 -7.40 -14.55 33.53
CA LYS A 44 -6.77 -15.85 33.25
C LYS A 44 -6.98 -16.85 34.39
N VAL A 45 -7.04 -16.38 35.64
CA VAL A 45 -7.37 -17.23 36.80
C VAL A 45 -8.84 -17.61 36.79
N ALA A 46 -9.74 -16.65 36.55
CA ALA A 46 -11.19 -16.89 36.45
C ALA A 46 -11.52 -17.92 35.35
N GLU A 47 -10.84 -17.87 34.21
CA GLU A 47 -11.06 -18.74 33.05
C GLU A 47 -10.87 -20.23 33.37
N GLN A 48 -9.99 -20.58 34.30
CA GLN A 48 -9.68 -21.98 34.64
C GLN A 48 -10.89 -22.76 35.15
N ASN A 49 -11.88 -22.07 35.73
CA ASN A 49 -13.10 -22.65 36.29
C ASN A 49 -14.35 -21.88 35.83
N LEU A 50 -14.35 -21.39 34.58
CA LEU A 50 -15.41 -20.54 34.06
C LEU A 50 -16.82 -21.14 34.19
N GLY A 51 -16.93 -22.47 34.12
CA GLY A 51 -18.20 -23.19 34.26
C GLY A 51 -18.84 -23.15 35.65
N GLU A 52 -18.15 -22.60 36.65
CA GLU A 52 -18.69 -22.39 38.00
C GLU A 52 -19.39 -21.03 38.17
N LEU A 53 -19.18 -20.09 37.23
CA LEU A 53 -19.87 -18.80 37.21
C LEU A 53 -21.32 -18.96 36.76
N ASN A 54 -22.19 -18.08 37.27
CA ASN A 54 -23.54 -17.95 36.73
C ASN A 54 -23.54 -17.06 35.48
N ASP A 55 -24.65 -17.05 34.74
CA ASP A 55 -24.76 -16.34 33.46
C ASP A 55 -24.32 -14.87 33.53
N ARG A 56 -24.68 -14.17 34.61
CA ARG A 56 -24.26 -12.76 34.80
C ARG A 56 -22.75 -12.64 34.88
N TRP A 57 -22.09 -13.40 35.76
CA TRP A 57 -20.63 -13.30 35.94
C TRP A 57 -19.85 -13.86 34.76
N THR A 58 -20.44 -14.81 34.02
CA THR A 58 -19.86 -15.31 32.77
C THR A 58 -19.93 -14.24 31.68
N GLU A 59 -21.01 -13.47 31.59
CA GLU A 59 -21.10 -12.32 30.69
C GLU A 59 -20.09 -11.22 31.06
N ASP A 60 -20.07 -10.79 32.33
CA ASP A 60 -19.10 -9.82 32.86
C ASP A 60 -17.65 -10.26 32.57
N PHE A 61 -17.34 -11.55 32.79
CA PHE A 61 -16.03 -12.12 32.47
C PHE A 61 -15.64 -11.90 31.01
N TYR A 62 -16.54 -12.22 30.07
CA TYR A 62 -16.26 -12.07 28.65
C TYR A 62 -16.18 -10.59 28.25
N PHE A 63 -17.03 -9.74 28.80
CA PHE A 63 -16.98 -8.31 28.53
C PHE A 63 -15.66 -7.67 29.02
N PHE A 64 -15.25 -7.97 30.25
CA PHE A 64 -14.00 -7.46 30.81
C PHE A 64 -12.77 -8.09 30.14
N LYS A 65 -12.83 -9.35 29.73
CA LYS A 65 -11.78 -9.96 28.89
C LYS A 65 -11.65 -9.25 27.55
N GLY A 66 -12.76 -8.89 26.92
CA GLY A 66 -12.78 -8.03 25.74
C GLY A 66 -12.00 -6.73 25.95
N LYS A 67 -12.35 -5.99 27.01
CA LYS A 67 -11.70 -4.72 27.37
C LYS A 67 -10.21 -4.87 27.71
N ALA A 68 -9.85 -5.90 28.49
CA ALA A 68 -8.48 -6.13 28.94
C ALA A 68 -7.54 -6.45 27.77
N TYR A 69 -7.99 -7.24 26.80
CA TYR A 69 -7.21 -7.59 25.63
C TYR A 69 -7.19 -6.49 24.56
N MET A 70 -8.27 -5.72 24.42
CA MET A 70 -8.28 -4.53 23.55
C MET A 70 -7.34 -3.44 24.08
N GLY A 71 -7.30 -3.23 25.40
CA GLY A 71 -6.56 -2.14 26.01
C GLY A 71 -7.02 -0.78 25.47
N THR A 72 -6.06 0.09 25.14
CA THR A 72 -6.33 1.34 24.42
C THR A 72 -6.58 1.13 22.90
N GLY A 73 -6.25 -0.06 22.39
CA GLY A 73 -6.31 -0.44 20.97
C GLY A 73 -5.06 -0.05 20.17
N ALA A 74 -4.32 1.00 20.56
CA ALA A 74 -3.19 1.50 19.77
C ALA A 74 -2.05 0.48 19.63
N ASN A 75 -1.70 -0.20 20.72
CA ASN A 75 -0.54 -1.10 20.80
C ASN A 75 -0.92 -2.59 20.93
N ALA A 76 -2.20 -2.93 20.75
CA ALA A 76 -2.64 -4.33 20.87
C ALA A 76 -2.13 -5.15 19.67
N THR A 77 -1.75 -6.40 19.91
CA THR A 77 -1.34 -7.33 18.84
C THR A 77 -2.58 -7.86 18.11
N ALA A 78 -2.38 -8.50 16.94
CA ALA A 78 -3.47 -9.15 16.22
C ALA A 78 -4.15 -10.23 17.07
N GLU A 79 -3.37 -10.99 17.86
CA GLU A 79 -3.87 -12.02 18.76
C GLU A 79 -4.69 -11.41 19.90
N ASP A 80 -4.19 -10.34 20.53
CA ASP A 80 -4.90 -9.61 21.57
C ASP A 80 -6.25 -9.06 21.05
N LEU A 81 -6.25 -8.44 19.87
CA LEU A 81 -7.47 -7.92 19.25
C LEU A 81 -8.46 -9.03 18.86
N THR A 82 -7.96 -10.19 18.44
CA THR A 82 -8.79 -11.37 18.14
C THR A 82 -9.46 -11.89 19.41
N ILE A 83 -8.69 -12.07 20.50
CA ILE A 83 -9.22 -12.48 21.81
C ILE A 83 -10.27 -11.47 22.28
N ALA A 84 -10.01 -10.18 22.11
CA ALA A 84 -10.95 -9.14 22.49
C ALA A 84 -12.27 -9.27 21.73
N ALA A 85 -12.21 -9.43 20.41
CA ALA A 85 -13.39 -9.55 19.55
C ALA A 85 -14.21 -10.81 19.85
N GLU A 86 -13.56 -11.96 20.03
CA GLU A 86 -14.24 -13.20 20.41
C GLU A 86 -14.90 -13.08 21.79
N SER A 87 -14.26 -12.40 22.73
CA SER A 87 -14.80 -12.18 24.07
C SER A 87 -16.01 -11.24 24.03
N PHE A 88 -15.93 -10.11 23.32
CA PHE A 88 -17.09 -9.24 23.14
C PHE A 88 -18.24 -9.93 22.41
N LYS A 89 -17.94 -10.74 21.38
CA LYS A 89 -18.95 -11.52 20.68
C LYS A 89 -19.69 -12.48 21.62
N LYS A 90 -18.97 -13.20 22.47
CA LYS A 90 -19.58 -14.10 23.47
C LYS A 90 -20.47 -13.35 24.45
N ALA A 91 -20.01 -12.22 24.99
CA ALA A 91 -20.83 -11.38 25.87
C ALA A 91 -22.08 -10.83 25.15
N ALA A 92 -21.96 -10.41 23.90
CA ALA A 92 -23.08 -9.95 23.08
C ALA A 92 -24.10 -11.07 22.81
N GLU A 93 -23.64 -12.30 22.53
CA GLU A 93 -24.51 -13.49 22.38
C GLU A 93 -25.27 -13.82 23.68
N MET A 94 -24.75 -13.39 24.83
CA MET A 94 -25.41 -13.49 26.14
C MET A 94 -26.35 -12.32 26.46
N GLY A 95 -26.51 -11.35 25.54
CA GLY A 95 -27.44 -10.23 25.66
C GLY A 95 -26.81 -8.89 26.06
N SER A 96 -25.47 -8.77 26.02
CA SER A 96 -24.77 -7.53 26.35
C SER A 96 -24.76 -6.53 25.19
N ASP A 97 -25.63 -5.53 25.25
CA ASP A 97 -25.68 -4.44 24.27
C ASP A 97 -24.37 -3.63 24.25
N GLU A 98 -23.74 -3.47 25.42
CA GLU A 98 -22.45 -2.79 25.55
C GLU A 98 -21.34 -3.59 24.83
N ALA A 99 -21.31 -4.91 24.98
CA ALA A 99 -20.35 -5.74 24.28
C ALA A 99 -20.55 -5.67 22.75
N GLN A 100 -21.80 -5.61 22.27
CA GLN A 100 -22.10 -5.44 20.85
C GLN A 100 -21.58 -4.09 20.30
N GLN A 101 -21.71 -3.02 21.08
CA GLN A 101 -21.14 -1.71 20.75
C GLN A 101 -19.61 -1.75 20.74
N GLN A 102 -18.99 -2.37 21.75
CA GLN A 102 -17.53 -2.52 21.83
C GLN A 102 -16.97 -3.37 20.69
N LEU A 103 -17.66 -4.44 20.29
CA LEU A 103 -17.27 -5.26 19.13
C LEU A 103 -17.27 -4.42 17.84
N THR A 104 -18.26 -3.55 17.68
CA THR A 104 -18.34 -2.64 16.53
C THR A 104 -17.19 -1.64 16.53
N ALA A 105 -16.91 -1.02 17.68
CA ALA A 105 -15.79 -0.08 17.85
C ALA A 105 -14.43 -0.77 17.66
N LEU A 106 -14.29 -2.01 18.12
CA LEU A 106 -13.07 -2.81 17.98
C LEU A 106 -12.74 -3.06 16.51
N ASN A 107 -13.73 -3.38 15.67
CA ASN A 107 -13.49 -3.57 14.24
C ASN A 107 -12.84 -2.34 13.58
N GLN A 108 -13.26 -1.14 13.96
CA GLN A 108 -12.64 0.11 13.49
C GLN A 108 -11.22 0.27 14.04
N LYS A 109 -11.04 0.06 15.36
CA LYS A 109 -9.74 0.16 16.02
C LYS A 109 -8.71 -0.83 15.45
N MET A 110 -9.12 -2.02 15.04
CA MET A 110 -8.22 -2.99 14.39
C MET A 110 -7.65 -2.43 13.09
N VAL A 111 -8.49 -1.77 12.28
CA VAL A 111 -8.06 -1.16 11.02
C VAL A 111 -7.14 0.03 11.29
N GLU A 112 -7.49 0.90 12.24
CA GLU A 112 -6.64 2.03 12.64
C GLU A 112 -5.27 1.57 13.18
N SER A 113 -5.26 0.51 13.99
CA SER A 113 -4.03 -0.07 14.54
C SER A 113 -3.18 -0.71 13.44
N ALA A 114 -3.80 -1.38 12.46
CA ALA A 114 -3.09 -1.89 11.29
C ALA A 114 -2.45 -0.74 10.49
N GLN A 115 -3.21 0.32 10.20
CA GLN A 115 -2.70 1.49 9.47
C GLN A 115 -1.57 2.21 10.21
N ALA A 116 -1.65 2.31 11.54
CA ALA A 116 -0.59 2.87 12.36
C ALA A 116 0.69 2.04 12.26
N ASP A 117 0.58 0.71 12.30
CA ASP A 117 1.74 -0.17 12.10
C ASP A 117 2.34 0.01 10.70
N LEU A 118 1.53 0.04 9.65
CA LEU A 118 2.00 0.21 8.27
C LEU A 118 2.70 1.57 8.08
N LYS A 119 2.15 2.64 8.66
CA LYS A 119 2.77 3.97 8.64
C LYS A 119 4.12 4.00 9.35
N ASN A 120 4.27 3.20 10.40
CA ASN A 120 5.52 3.05 11.15
C ASN A 120 6.42 1.94 10.59
N GLU A 121 6.15 1.47 9.36
CA GLU A 121 6.91 0.41 8.66
C GLU A 121 6.92 -0.95 9.38
N ASN A 122 6.02 -1.15 10.35
CA ASN A 122 5.81 -2.40 11.05
C ASN A 122 4.92 -3.36 10.23
N TYR A 123 5.32 -3.65 8.99
CA TYR A 123 4.50 -4.34 7.99
C TYR A 123 3.99 -5.71 8.43
N GLU A 124 4.83 -6.51 9.09
CA GLU A 124 4.46 -7.83 9.63
C GLU A 124 3.24 -7.75 10.57
N SER A 125 3.23 -6.75 11.44
CA SER A 125 2.16 -6.54 12.42
C SER A 125 0.90 -6.01 11.74
N GLY A 126 1.04 -5.04 10.83
CA GLY A 126 -0.08 -4.50 10.05
C GLY A 126 -0.80 -5.58 9.22
N VAL A 127 -0.04 -6.42 8.51
CA VAL A 127 -0.57 -7.55 7.73
C VAL A 127 -1.33 -8.54 8.61
N LYS A 128 -0.76 -8.91 9.78
CA LYS A 128 -1.45 -9.80 10.74
C LYS A 128 -2.76 -9.21 11.23
N LYS A 129 -2.81 -7.91 11.53
CA LYS A 129 -4.03 -7.23 11.98
C LYS A 129 -5.10 -7.18 10.90
N LEU A 130 -4.73 -6.92 9.64
CA LEU A 130 -5.65 -7.00 8.50
C LEU A 130 -6.19 -8.42 8.30
N LYS A 131 -5.32 -9.43 8.40
CA LYS A 131 -5.73 -10.84 8.31
C LYS A 131 -6.66 -11.23 9.45
N ALA A 132 -6.36 -10.82 10.69
CA ALA A 132 -7.22 -11.04 11.85
C ALA A 132 -8.59 -10.37 11.68
N ARG A 133 -8.65 -9.17 11.08
CA ARG A 133 -9.92 -8.50 10.78
C ARG A 133 -10.79 -9.33 9.83
N TYR A 134 -10.20 -9.96 8.84
CA TYR A 134 -10.88 -10.92 7.97
C TYR A 134 -11.31 -12.19 8.73
N ASP A 135 -10.44 -12.78 9.56
CA ASP A 135 -10.76 -14.02 10.29
C ASP A 135 -11.95 -13.87 11.23
N LEU A 136 -12.14 -12.66 11.80
CA LEU A 136 -13.31 -12.33 12.62
C LEU A 136 -14.62 -12.19 11.84
N ASN A 137 -14.55 -11.80 10.56
CA ASN A 137 -15.70 -11.75 9.67
C ASN A 137 -15.34 -12.26 8.26
N PRO A 138 -15.28 -13.59 8.05
CA PRO A 138 -14.84 -14.16 6.76
C PRO A 138 -15.73 -13.83 5.57
N LYS A 139 -16.92 -13.25 5.80
CA LYS A 139 -17.78 -12.71 4.73
C LYS A 139 -17.25 -11.41 4.15
N ASP A 140 -16.45 -10.69 4.92
CA ASP A 140 -15.85 -9.41 4.56
C ASP A 140 -14.44 -9.65 4.03
N THR A 141 -14.38 -10.17 2.80
CA THR A 141 -13.16 -10.62 2.14
C THR A 141 -12.21 -9.48 1.77
N ILE A 142 -12.65 -8.23 1.84
CA ILE A 142 -11.82 -7.07 1.45
C ILE A 142 -10.57 -6.95 2.32
N PHE A 143 -10.66 -7.31 3.60
CA PHE A 143 -9.51 -7.28 4.50
C PHE A 143 -8.49 -8.37 4.21
N LEU A 144 -8.91 -9.49 3.63
CA LEU A 144 -7.98 -10.50 3.12
C LEU A 144 -7.26 -10.01 1.87
N TYR A 145 -7.96 -9.28 0.99
CA TYR A 145 -7.34 -8.57 -0.15
C TYR A 145 -6.34 -7.51 0.32
N TYR A 146 -6.69 -6.67 1.29
CA TYR A 146 -5.74 -5.70 1.84
C TYR A 146 -4.54 -6.37 2.49
N ALA A 147 -4.74 -7.46 3.24
CA ALA A 147 -3.66 -8.26 3.80
C ALA A 147 -2.75 -8.84 2.70
N ALA A 148 -3.32 -9.38 1.62
CA ALA A 148 -2.57 -9.93 0.49
C ALA A 148 -1.75 -8.85 -0.25
N SER A 149 -2.39 -7.73 -0.58
CA SER A 149 -1.79 -6.59 -1.26
C SER A 149 -0.66 -5.97 -0.43
N THR A 150 -0.89 -5.75 0.87
CA THR A 150 0.13 -5.21 1.78
C THR A 150 1.27 -6.21 2.03
N ALA A 151 0.96 -7.52 2.12
CA ALA A 151 2.00 -8.54 2.19
C ALA A 151 2.88 -8.53 0.94
N TYR A 152 2.29 -8.37 -0.24
CA TYR A 152 3.03 -8.27 -1.50
C TYR A 152 3.92 -7.02 -1.55
N SER A 153 3.37 -5.84 -1.24
CA SER A 153 4.12 -4.59 -1.27
C SER A 153 5.20 -4.48 -0.19
N SER A 154 5.12 -5.30 0.86
CA SER A 154 6.15 -5.42 1.91
C SER A 154 6.98 -6.70 1.79
N GLU A 155 7.02 -7.30 0.59
CA GLU A 155 7.90 -8.41 0.22
C GLU A 155 7.67 -9.72 1.01
N GLN A 156 6.51 -9.87 1.65
CA GLN A 156 6.06 -11.10 2.33
C GLN A 156 5.36 -12.03 1.33
N TYR A 157 6.09 -12.46 0.29
CA TYR A 157 5.53 -13.12 -0.89
C TYR A 157 4.78 -14.43 -0.61
N GLU A 158 5.24 -15.23 0.36
CA GLU A 158 4.56 -16.47 0.74
C GLU A 158 3.18 -16.20 1.33
N LYS A 159 3.04 -15.18 2.19
CA LYS A 159 1.75 -14.77 2.75
C LYS A 159 0.86 -14.12 1.71
N ALA A 160 1.45 -13.30 0.83
CA ALA A 160 0.73 -12.71 -0.29
C ALA A 160 0.10 -13.80 -1.17
N LEU A 161 0.83 -14.88 -1.46
CA LEU A 161 0.29 -16.04 -2.16
C LEU A 161 -0.77 -16.79 -1.38
N GLU A 162 -0.53 -17.08 -0.09
CA GLU A 162 -1.51 -17.76 0.76
C GLU A 162 -2.85 -17.02 0.74
N TYR A 163 -2.81 -15.70 0.95
CA TYR A 163 -4.01 -14.88 1.03
C TYR A 163 -4.66 -14.66 -0.33
N SER A 164 -3.87 -14.48 -1.40
CA SER A 164 -4.40 -14.31 -2.76
C SER A 164 -5.05 -15.59 -3.29
N ASN A 165 -4.42 -16.75 -3.10
CA ASN A 165 -5.03 -18.03 -3.46
C ASN A 165 -6.32 -18.25 -2.66
N LYS A 166 -6.34 -17.84 -1.39
CA LYS A 166 -7.58 -17.91 -0.61
C LYS A 166 -8.69 -17.02 -1.17
N LEU A 167 -8.37 -15.83 -1.68
CA LEU A 167 -9.34 -14.97 -2.37
C LEU A 167 -9.88 -15.62 -3.64
N VAL A 168 -9.02 -16.29 -4.42
CA VAL A 168 -9.42 -17.05 -5.62
C VAL A 168 -10.38 -18.18 -5.24
N GLU A 169 -10.06 -18.97 -4.22
CA GLU A 169 -10.93 -20.05 -3.71
C GLU A 169 -12.32 -19.53 -3.27
N LEU A 170 -12.37 -18.34 -2.69
CA LEU A 170 -13.61 -17.69 -2.25
C LEU A 170 -14.39 -17.05 -3.40
N GLY A 171 -13.85 -17.05 -4.63
CA GLY A 171 -14.43 -16.38 -5.78
C GLY A 171 -14.48 -14.86 -5.63
N PHE A 172 -13.57 -14.29 -4.83
CA PHE A 172 -13.50 -12.84 -4.62
C PHE A 172 -13.36 -12.12 -5.96
N ASP A 173 -14.26 -11.16 -6.20
CA ASP A 173 -14.16 -10.27 -7.35
C ASP A 173 -13.82 -8.83 -6.97
N GLY A 174 -13.98 -8.47 -5.68
CA GLY A 174 -13.76 -7.11 -5.19
C GLY A 174 -14.59 -6.04 -5.88
N SER A 175 -15.56 -6.44 -6.71
CA SER A 175 -16.39 -5.53 -7.48
C SER A 175 -17.46 -4.96 -6.58
N GLY A 176 -17.68 -3.66 -6.75
CA GLY A 176 -18.50 -2.88 -5.85
C GLY A 176 -19.22 -1.76 -6.57
N LYS A 177 -19.86 -0.93 -5.79
CA LYS A 177 -20.39 0.35 -6.25
C LYS A 177 -19.82 1.44 -5.36
N ILE A 178 -19.18 2.42 -5.98
CA ILE A 178 -18.71 3.62 -5.30
C ILE A 178 -19.85 4.63 -5.37
N TYR A 179 -20.34 5.03 -4.21
CA TYR A 179 -21.42 6.01 -4.07
C TYR A 179 -20.79 7.35 -3.76
N THR A 180 -20.94 8.35 -4.63
CA THR A 180 -20.41 9.70 -4.40
C THR A 180 -21.47 10.77 -4.61
N ALA A 181 -21.32 11.90 -3.94
CA ALA A 181 -22.10 13.11 -4.19
C ALA A 181 -21.22 14.34 -3.97
N VAL A 182 -21.63 15.49 -4.51
CA VAL A 182 -20.94 16.77 -4.37
C VAL A 182 -21.51 17.54 -3.19
N ASP A 183 -20.67 17.91 -2.24
CA ASP A 183 -21.06 18.77 -1.11
C ASP A 183 -21.27 20.24 -1.54
N LYS A 184 -21.77 21.07 -0.63
CA LYS A 184 -21.99 22.52 -0.85
C LYS A 184 -20.73 23.31 -1.22
N ASP A 185 -19.55 22.80 -0.89
CA ASP A 185 -18.26 23.42 -1.16
C ASP A 185 -17.71 22.98 -2.53
N GLY A 186 -18.42 22.09 -3.23
CA GLY A 186 -18.07 21.60 -4.57
C GLY A 186 -17.18 20.36 -4.56
N ASN A 187 -16.93 19.74 -3.39
CA ASN A 187 -16.09 18.56 -3.29
C ASN A 187 -16.89 17.29 -3.53
N ARG A 188 -16.33 16.34 -4.28
CA ARG A 188 -16.92 15.00 -4.42
C ARG A 188 -16.56 14.15 -3.19
N VAL A 189 -17.58 13.74 -2.45
CA VAL A 189 -17.51 12.93 -1.23
C VAL A 189 -17.99 11.51 -1.53
N THR A 190 -17.29 10.51 -1.01
CA THR A 190 -17.65 9.08 -1.11
C THR A 190 -18.41 8.62 0.14
N PHE A 191 -19.46 7.82 -0.06
CA PHE A 191 -20.29 7.23 1.00
C PHE A 191 -20.07 5.73 1.09
N ALA A 192 -20.26 5.17 2.28
CA ALA A 192 -20.06 3.75 2.56
C ALA A 192 -21.05 2.86 1.78
N ASP A 193 -22.29 3.32 1.62
CA ASP A 193 -23.31 2.64 0.86
C ASP A 193 -24.38 3.61 0.31
N LYS A 194 -25.29 3.07 -0.50
CA LYS A 194 -26.39 3.84 -1.08
C LYS A 194 -27.30 4.46 -0.03
N ASN A 195 -27.60 3.75 1.05
CA ASN A 195 -28.54 4.24 2.06
C ASN A 195 -27.97 5.47 2.78
N GLN A 196 -26.67 5.46 3.06
CA GLN A 196 -25.97 6.60 3.64
C GLN A 196 -25.98 7.79 2.68
N MET A 197 -25.65 7.58 1.40
CA MET A 197 -25.72 8.64 0.38
C MET A 197 -27.14 9.20 0.29
N ASP A 198 -28.17 8.35 0.14
CA ASP A 198 -29.57 8.76 0.04
C ASP A 198 -30.05 9.53 1.29
N LEU A 199 -29.54 9.20 2.48
CA LEU A 199 -29.82 9.94 3.72
C LEU A 199 -29.18 11.33 3.71
N MET A 200 -27.92 11.42 3.29
CA MET A 200 -27.18 12.68 3.22
C MET A 200 -27.72 13.59 2.11
N MET A 201 -28.15 13.04 0.99
CA MET A 201 -28.83 13.77 -0.08
C MET A 201 -30.13 14.44 0.42
N LYS A 202 -30.85 13.83 1.38
CA LYS A 202 -32.07 14.40 1.96
C LYS A 202 -31.82 15.62 2.85
N THR A 203 -30.60 15.87 3.31
CA THR A 203 -30.29 17.08 4.09
C THR A 203 -30.33 18.34 3.22
N GLY A 204 -30.21 18.19 1.89
CA GLY A 204 -30.07 19.30 0.94
C GLY A 204 -28.66 19.89 0.89
N GLU A 205 -27.70 19.32 1.62
CA GLU A 205 -26.29 19.75 1.61
C GLU A 205 -25.45 19.09 0.51
N TYR A 206 -26.01 18.10 -0.18
CA TYR A 206 -25.34 17.33 -1.23
C TYR A 206 -26.16 17.33 -2.52
N SER A 207 -25.47 17.23 -3.65
CA SER A 207 -26.04 17.20 -5.00
C SER A 207 -25.21 16.30 -5.93
N ASP A 208 -25.65 16.11 -7.17
CA ASP A 208 -24.88 15.37 -8.20
C ASP A 208 -24.42 13.98 -7.75
N GLU A 209 -25.39 13.16 -7.33
CA GLU A 209 -25.14 11.77 -6.97
C GLU A 209 -24.57 10.98 -8.16
N LYS A 210 -23.55 10.16 -7.89
CA LYS A 210 -22.94 9.28 -8.87
C LYS A 210 -22.72 7.91 -8.24
N VAL A 211 -23.20 6.89 -8.94
CA VAL A 211 -22.95 5.49 -8.59
C VAL A 211 -22.08 4.89 -9.67
N GLU A 212 -20.80 4.71 -9.35
CA GLU A 212 -19.82 4.13 -10.25
C GLU A 212 -19.64 2.65 -9.94
N LYS A 213 -19.44 1.84 -10.96
CA LYS A 213 -19.07 0.44 -10.76
C LYS A 213 -17.58 0.39 -10.45
N GLU A 214 -17.22 -0.18 -9.31
CA GLU A 214 -15.82 -0.48 -9.03
C GLU A 214 -15.41 -1.68 -9.90
N PRO A 215 -14.31 -1.56 -10.69
CA PRO A 215 -13.79 -2.67 -11.48
C PRO A 215 -13.50 -3.89 -10.62
N SER A 216 -13.49 -5.06 -11.26
CA SER A 216 -13.12 -6.31 -10.60
C SER A 216 -11.64 -6.28 -10.21
N LYS A 217 -11.36 -6.59 -8.94
CA LYS A 217 -10.02 -6.75 -8.39
C LYS A 217 -9.39 -8.11 -8.71
N LYS A 218 -10.06 -8.97 -9.49
CA LYS A 218 -9.48 -10.27 -9.91
C LYS A 218 -8.15 -10.13 -10.64
N GLY A 219 -8.05 -9.14 -11.52
CA GLY A 219 -6.80 -8.81 -12.21
C GLY A 219 -5.69 -8.48 -11.21
N GLU A 220 -5.98 -7.62 -10.24
CA GLU A 220 -5.04 -7.27 -9.18
C GLU A 220 -4.60 -8.46 -8.32
N VAL A 221 -5.54 -9.34 -7.93
CA VAL A 221 -5.23 -10.55 -7.16
C VAL A 221 -4.33 -11.49 -7.96
N ALA A 222 -4.62 -11.69 -9.25
CA ALA A 222 -3.77 -12.48 -10.13
C ALA A 222 -2.39 -11.83 -10.35
N SER A 223 -2.32 -10.49 -10.46
CA SER A 223 -1.05 -9.77 -10.52
C SER A 223 -0.23 -9.93 -9.24
N ILE A 224 -0.86 -9.96 -8.06
CA ILE A 224 -0.19 -10.27 -6.79
C ILE A 224 0.36 -11.71 -6.82
N ILE A 225 -0.41 -12.68 -7.30
CA ILE A 225 0.05 -14.08 -7.40
C ILE A 225 1.27 -14.18 -8.34
N ALA A 226 1.15 -13.62 -9.54
CA ALA A 226 2.22 -13.65 -10.54
C ALA A 226 3.47 -12.92 -10.06
N GLY A 227 3.30 -11.74 -9.46
CA GLY A 227 4.37 -10.96 -8.86
C GLY A 227 5.09 -11.72 -7.74
N SER A 228 4.34 -12.34 -6.82
CA SER A 228 4.94 -13.13 -5.74
C SER A 228 5.74 -14.33 -6.26
N TYR A 229 5.23 -15.07 -7.25
CA TYR A 229 5.99 -16.15 -7.88
C TYR A 229 7.26 -15.65 -8.55
N THR A 230 7.15 -14.52 -9.25
CA THR A 230 8.27 -13.86 -9.92
C THR A 230 9.37 -13.45 -8.94
N SER A 231 9.01 -12.84 -7.82
CA SER A 231 9.95 -12.44 -6.77
C SER A 231 10.63 -13.61 -6.07
N MET A 232 9.97 -14.77 -6.00
CA MET A 232 10.57 -16.01 -5.48
C MET A 232 11.38 -16.79 -6.54
N GLY A 233 11.49 -16.28 -7.77
CA GLY A 233 12.19 -16.94 -8.87
C GLY A 233 11.42 -18.06 -9.55
N GLU A 234 10.14 -18.26 -9.22
CA GLU A 234 9.26 -19.29 -9.80
C GLU A 234 8.58 -18.79 -11.09
N SER A 235 9.39 -18.44 -12.09
CA SER A 235 8.94 -17.78 -13.32
C SER A 235 7.88 -18.58 -14.10
N GLU A 236 7.96 -19.91 -14.14
CA GLU A 236 6.95 -20.72 -14.84
C GLU A 236 5.56 -20.58 -14.21
N LYS A 237 5.47 -20.57 -12.87
CA LYS A 237 4.20 -20.43 -12.15
C LYS A 237 3.61 -19.03 -12.30
N ALA A 238 4.47 -18.01 -12.37
CA ALA A 238 4.03 -16.64 -12.63
C ALA A 238 3.36 -16.51 -14.00
N VAL A 239 3.96 -17.11 -15.03
CA VAL A 239 3.40 -17.13 -16.40
C VAL A 239 2.09 -17.90 -16.45
N GLU A 240 2.00 -19.06 -15.79
CA GLU A 240 0.76 -19.85 -15.71
C GLU A 240 -0.38 -19.06 -15.06
N ALA A 241 -0.12 -18.41 -13.92
CA ALA A 241 -1.10 -17.59 -13.21
C ALA A 241 -1.61 -16.43 -14.07
N LEU A 242 -0.73 -15.76 -14.82
CA LEU A 242 -1.14 -14.68 -15.73
C LEU A 242 -1.92 -15.19 -16.93
N GLN A 243 -1.57 -16.35 -17.50
CA GLN A 243 -2.29 -16.91 -18.64
C GLN A 243 -3.74 -17.24 -18.27
N GLU A 244 -3.97 -17.84 -17.09
CA GLU A 244 -5.31 -18.13 -16.59
C GLU A 244 -6.11 -16.83 -16.39
N ALA A 245 -5.51 -15.83 -15.76
CA ALA A 245 -6.17 -14.56 -15.50
C ALA A 245 -6.47 -13.77 -16.78
N LYS A 246 -5.53 -13.71 -17.73
CA LYS A 246 -5.71 -13.04 -19.03
C LYS A 246 -6.77 -13.72 -19.90
N ALA A 247 -6.98 -15.02 -19.76
CA ALA A 247 -8.07 -15.71 -20.45
C ALA A 247 -9.46 -15.22 -20.01
N LEU A 248 -9.57 -14.65 -18.80
CA LEU A 248 -10.81 -14.10 -18.26
C LEU A 248 -10.99 -12.60 -18.58
N ASP A 249 -9.89 -11.85 -18.54
CA ASP A 249 -9.89 -10.39 -18.75
C ASP A 249 -8.59 -9.94 -19.47
N PRO A 250 -8.53 -10.06 -20.80
CA PRO A 250 -7.30 -9.82 -21.57
C PRO A 250 -6.89 -8.35 -21.65
N GLU A 251 -7.82 -7.42 -21.40
CA GLU A 251 -7.58 -5.97 -21.42
C GLU A 251 -7.32 -5.40 -20.01
N ASN A 252 -7.19 -6.27 -19.00
CA ASN A 252 -6.91 -5.83 -17.65
C ASN A 252 -5.50 -5.24 -17.53
N ILE A 253 -5.42 -3.92 -17.32
CA ILE A 253 -4.15 -3.18 -17.21
C ILE A 253 -3.22 -3.77 -16.14
N SER A 254 -3.75 -4.22 -14.99
CA SER A 254 -2.90 -4.81 -13.93
C SER A 254 -2.26 -6.14 -14.36
N LEU A 255 -2.95 -6.94 -15.16
CA LEU A 255 -2.41 -8.20 -15.69
C LEU A 255 -1.35 -7.94 -16.76
N LEU A 256 -1.63 -7.03 -17.69
CA LEU A 256 -0.66 -6.61 -18.70
C LEU A 256 0.60 -6.02 -18.06
N GLN A 257 0.44 -5.20 -17.03
CA GLN A 257 1.57 -4.66 -16.29
C GLN A 257 2.40 -5.73 -15.59
N ALA A 258 1.76 -6.73 -14.97
CA ALA A 258 2.48 -7.85 -14.36
C ALA A 258 3.25 -8.68 -15.41
N GLU A 259 2.66 -8.93 -16.57
CA GLU A 259 3.32 -9.61 -17.68
C GLU A 259 4.52 -8.82 -18.24
N ALA A 260 4.35 -7.51 -18.44
CA ALA A 260 5.44 -6.63 -18.88
C ALA A 260 6.61 -6.64 -17.88
N ASN A 261 6.34 -6.60 -16.58
CA ASN A 261 7.36 -6.66 -15.53
C ASN A 261 8.13 -7.99 -15.54
N ILE A 262 7.44 -9.11 -15.78
CA ILE A 262 8.11 -10.42 -15.94
C ILE A 262 9.03 -10.39 -17.15
N TYR A 263 8.58 -9.85 -18.28
CA TYR A 263 9.45 -9.71 -19.46
C TYR A 263 10.64 -8.78 -19.21
N ILE A 264 10.45 -7.69 -18.46
CA ILE A 264 11.56 -6.82 -18.03
C ILE A 264 12.59 -7.61 -17.22
N GLN A 265 12.15 -8.37 -16.22
CA GLN A 265 13.06 -9.16 -15.38
C GLN A 265 13.79 -10.25 -16.18
N GLN A 266 13.16 -10.79 -17.23
CA GLN A 266 13.77 -11.76 -18.14
C GLN A 266 14.63 -11.11 -19.23
N GLN A 267 14.83 -9.78 -19.21
CA GLN A 267 15.52 -9.01 -20.26
C GLN A 267 14.90 -9.20 -21.66
N GLN A 268 13.60 -9.49 -21.72
CA GLN A 268 12.83 -9.63 -22.96
C GLN A 268 12.12 -8.32 -23.28
N LEU A 269 12.87 -7.24 -23.40
CA LEU A 269 12.31 -5.89 -23.45
C LEU A 269 11.53 -5.56 -24.73
N ASP A 270 11.79 -6.25 -25.84
CA ASP A 270 10.91 -6.20 -27.01
C ASP A 270 9.48 -6.67 -26.71
N LYS A 271 9.32 -7.74 -25.93
CA LYS A 271 7.99 -8.22 -25.53
C LYS A 271 7.34 -7.29 -24.52
N ALA A 272 8.12 -6.77 -23.57
CA ALA A 272 7.61 -5.78 -22.62
C ALA A 272 7.08 -4.53 -23.34
N LYS A 273 7.80 -4.05 -24.37
CA LYS A 273 7.38 -2.94 -25.23
C LYS A 273 6.05 -3.24 -25.91
N ASP A 274 5.90 -4.41 -26.55
CA ASP A 274 4.65 -4.78 -27.22
C ASP A 274 3.46 -4.81 -26.25
N ILE A 275 3.69 -5.21 -24.99
CA ILE A 275 2.67 -5.16 -23.94
C ILE A 275 2.36 -3.72 -23.51
N PHE A 276 3.36 -2.85 -23.31
CA PHE A 276 3.10 -1.44 -22.99
C PHE A 276 2.41 -0.69 -24.13
N GLU A 277 2.74 -0.99 -25.39
CA GLU A 277 2.04 -0.44 -26.55
C GLU A 277 0.56 -0.88 -26.56
N GLN A 278 0.26 -2.14 -26.24
CA GLN A 278 -1.13 -2.60 -26.02
C GLN A 278 -1.82 -1.85 -24.86
N MET A 279 -1.12 -1.65 -23.75
CA MET A 279 -1.67 -0.88 -22.62
C MET A 279 -1.97 0.57 -23.03
N ALA A 280 -1.14 1.18 -23.89
CA ALA A 280 -1.37 2.54 -24.39
C ALA A 280 -2.59 2.64 -25.33
N GLU A 281 -2.95 1.56 -26.03
CA GLU A 281 -4.20 1.50 -26.80
C GLU A 281 -5.44 1.43 -25.91
N ILE A 282 -5.34 0.73 -24.77
CA ILE A 282 -6.43 0.55 -23.80
C ILE A 282 -6.62 1.81 -22.94
N ASP A 283 -5.51 2.38 -22.45
CA ASP A 283 -5.48 3.53 -21.54
C ASP A 283 -4.54 4.63 -22.08
N PRO A 284 -4.97 5.37 -23.12
CA PRO A 284 -4.13 6.34 -23.82
C PRO A 284 -3.82 7.59 -22.99
N ASP A 285 -4.49 7.80 -21.87
CA ASP A 285 -4.32 8.97 -21.00
C ASP A 285 -3.44 8.67 -19.77
N ASN A 286 -2.87 7.47 -19.68
CA ASN A 286 -2.02 7.08 -18.57
C ASN A 286 -0.54 7.41 -18.82
N PRO A 287 0.02 8.42 -18.13
CA PRO A 287 1.38 8.91 -18.39
C PRO A 287 2.46 7.86 -18.10
N GLN A 288 2.21 6.96 -17.14
CA GLN A 288 3.19 5.97 -16.72
C GLN A 288 3.50 4.97 -17.83
N ILE A 289 2.52 4.64 -18.66
CA ILE A 289 2.69 3.75 -19.81
C ILE A 289 3.71 4.34 -20.78
N TYR A 290 3.52 5.60 -21.19
CA TYR A 290 4.45 6.28 -22.08
C TYR A 290 5.84 6.42 -21.46
N ASN A 291 5.94 6.72 -20.17
CA ASN A 291 7.24 6.72 -19.50
C ASN A 291 7.95 5.36 -19.58
N ASN A 292 7.24 4.25 -19.37
CA ASN A 292 7.82 2.92 -19.47
C ASN A 292 8.23 2.55 -20.91
N ILE A 293 7.42 2.91 -21.91
CA ILE A 293 7.79 2.79 -23.33
C ILE A 293 9.07 3.57 -23.61
N GLY A 294 9.16 4.80 -23.11
CA GLY A 294 10.34 5.65 -23.25
C GLY A 294 11.60 5.03 -22.64
N LEU A 295 11.47 4.43 -21.45
CA LEU A 295 12.58 3.74 -20.78
C LEU A 295 13.09 2.56 -21.62
N ILE A 296 12.19 1.76 -22.18
CA ILE A 296 12.57 0.62 -23.02
C ILE A 296 13.27 1.10 -24.31
N TYR A 297 12.75 2.14 -24.96
CA TYR A 297 13.41 2.71 -26.14
C TYR A 297 14.82 3.27 -25.83
N ALA A 298 14.98 3.91 -24.67
CA ALA A 298 16.28 4.46 -24.25
C ALA A 298 17.31 3.38 -23.88
N GLN A 299 16.89 2.31 -23.20
CA GLN A 299 17.81 1.33 -22.61
C GLN A 299 18.20 0.20 -23.56
N GLU A 300 17.27 -0.29 -24.40
CA GLU A 300 17.52 -1.50 -25.20
C GLU A 300 17.70 -1.22 -26.67
N LEU A 301 16.93 -0.26 -27.17
CA LEU A 301 16.93 0.08 -28.59
C LEU A 301 17.88 1.23 -28.89
N GLU A 302 18.51 1.80 -27.84
CA GLU A 302 19.34 3.01 -27.88
C GLU A 302 18.70 4.13 -28.73
N ASN A 303 17.36 4.14 -28.76
CA ASN A 303 16.56 5.01 -29.62
C ASN A 303 16.05 6.17 -28.78
N HIS A 304 16.95 7.11 -28.53
CA HIS A 304 16.69 8.25 -27.67
C HIS A 304 15.67 9.21 -28.26
N GLU A 305 15.53 9.28 -29.59
CA GLU A 305 14.49 10.07 -30.26
C GLU A 305 13.09 9.60 -29.88
N LYS A 306 12.82 8.29 -29.99
CA LYS A 306 11.53 7.72 -29.58
C LYS A 306 11.32 7.78 -28.08
N ALA A 307 12.38 7.64 -27.29
CA ALA A 307 12.29 7.81 -25.85
C ALA A 307 11.84 9.23 -25.48
N ILE A 308 12.45 10.25 -26.08
CA ILE A 308 12.09 11.67 -25.91
C ILE A 308 10.63 11.94 -26.29
N GLU A 309 10.14 11.38 -27.40
CA GLU A 309 8.73 11.52 -27.81
C GLU A 309 7.78 10.99 -26.73
N ASN A 310 8.06 9.80 -26.20
CA ASN A 310 7.24 9.17 -25.17
C ASN A 310 7.31 9.91 -23.83
N TYR A 311 8.49 10.38 -23.40
CA TYR A 311 8.58 11.19 -22.18
C TYR A 311 7.85 12.53 -22.31
N LYS A 312 7.89 13.17 -23.48
CA LYS A 312 7.09 14.37 -23.74
C LYS A 312 5.59 14.09 -23.65
N LYS A 313 5.14 12.93 -24.14
CA LYS A 313 3.74 12.52 -24.01
C LYS A 313 3.36 12.27 -22.55
N ALA A 314 4.22 11.61 -21.77
CA ALA A 314 4.02 11.43 -20.34
C ALA A 314 3.92 12.77 -19.59
N ILE A 315 4.77 13.75 -19.92
CA ILE A 315 4.74 15.10 -19.33
C ILE A 315 3.50 15.89 -19.75
N GLU A 316 3.00 15.71 -20.97
CA GLU A 316 1.75 16.32 -21.42
C GLU A 316 0.56 15.84 -20.57
N LEU A 317 0.53 14.55 -20.26
CA LEU A 317 -0.53 13.88 -19.50
C LEU A 317 -0.43 14.14 -17.99
N ASP A 318 0.79 14.12 -17.42
CA ASP A 318 1.05 14.51 -16.03
C ASP A 318 2.30 15.42 -15.93
N PRO A 319 2.10 16.74 -15.92
CA PRO A 319 3.20 17.69 -15.82
C PRO A 319 3.81 17.81 -14.41
N ASN A 320 3.24 17.14 -13.40
CA ASN A 320 3.73 17.20 -12.02
C ASN A 320 4.69 16.06 -11.65
N ALA A 321 4.70 14.97 -12.42
CA ALA A 321 5.60 13.86 -12.23
C ALA A 321 7.07 14.23 -12.56
N GLY A 322 7.85 14.51 -11.52
CA GLY A 322 9.23 14.96 -11.64
C GLY A 322 10.16 13.97 -12.33
N ASN A 323 9.93 12.67 -12.17
CA ASN A 323 10.71 11.60 -12.79
C ASN A 323 10.67 11.63 -14.33
N TYR A 324 9.58 12.11 -14.94
CA TYR A 324 9.50 12.20 -16.40
C TYR A 324 10.46 13.25 -16.97
N TYR A 325 10.66 14.36 -16.25
CA TYR A 325 11.64 15.39 -16.62
C TYR A 325 13.07 14.88 -16.46
N ILE A 326 13.35 14.05 -15.45
CA ILE A 326 14.66 13.41 -15.28
C ILE A 326 14.96 12.52 -16.50
N ASN A 327 14.03 11.64 -16.85
CA ASN A 327 14.19 10.71 -17.97
C ASN A 327 14.32 11.46 -19.32
N LEU A 328 13.54 12.52 -19.52
CA LEU A 328 13.65 13.39 -20.68
C LEU A 328 15.00 14.09 -20.76
N TYR A 329 15.49 14.66 -19.65
CA TYR A 329 16.79 15.33 -19.60
C TYR A 329 17.93 14.37 -19.95
N VAL A 330 17.97 13.21 -19.26
CA VAL A 330 18.99 12.17 -19.48
C VAL A 330 19.00 11.73 -20.95
N SER A 331 17.82 11.46 -21.53
CA SER A 331 17.72 11.00 -22.92
C SER A 331 18.04 12.09 -23.93
N SER A 332 17.86 13.37 -23.57
CA SER A 332 18.15 14.51 -24.45
C SER A 332 19.63 14.92 -24.43
N VAL A 333 20.34 14.66 -23.33
CA VAL A 333 21.72 15.12 -23.12
C VAL A 333 22.73 13.99 -23.30
N ASN A 334 22.61 12.87 -22.58
CA ASN A 334 23.67 11.86 -22.48
C ASN A 334 24.16 11.33 -23.84
N PRO A 335 23.29 10.92 -24.79
CA PRO A 335 23.75 10.34 -26.05
C PRO A 335 24.50 11.36 -26.91
N LYS A 336 24.02 12.61 -26.93
CA LYS A 336 24.64 13.70 -27.68
C LYS A 336 25.95 14.14 -27.04
N GLU A 337 25.98 14.25 -25.72
CA GLU A 337 27.21 14.54 -24.98
C GLU A 337 28.26 13.46 -25.20
N GLN A 338 27.87 12.18 -25.12
CA GLN A 338 28.78 11.06 -25.38
C GLN A 338 29.37 11.13 -26.80
N ALA A 339 28.54 11.38 -27.82
CA ALA A 339 29.01 11.52 -29.20
C ALA A 339 29.99 12.70 -29.36
N LEU A 340 29.69 13.87 -28.76
CA LEU A 340 30.59 15.02 -28.76
C LEU A 340 31.91 14.69 -28.08
N MET A 341 31.86 14.04 -26.91
CA MET A 341 33.05 13.66 -26.14
C MET A 341 33.91 12.63 -26.87
N GLU A 342 33.30 11.66 -27.53
CA GLU A 342 33.99 10.67 -28.35
C GLU A 342 34.72 11.35 -29.51
N GLU A 343 34.08 12.29 -30.20
CA GLU A 343 34.72 13.08 -31.25
C GLU A 343 35.90 13.88 -30.69
N MET A 344 35.70 14.61 -29.58
CA MET A 344 36.75 15.40 -28.93
C MET A 344 37.98 14.56 -28.54
N ASN A 345 37.76 13.35 -28.02
CA ASN A 345 38.83 12.45 -27.59
C ASN A 345 39.65 11.87 -28.75
N ASN A 346 39.09 11.86 -29.97
CA ASN A 346 39.73 11.32 -31.17
C ASN A 346 40.47 12.39 -31.99
N LEU A 347 40.44 13.66 -31.58
CA LEU A 347 41.14 14.75 -32.26
C LEU A 347 42.66 14.69 -32.07
N GLY A 348 43.38 15.11 -33.12
CA GLY A 348 44.84 15.24 -33.11
C GLY A 348 45.32 16.55 -32.47
N MET A 349 46.56 16.94 -32.77
CA MET A 349 47.17 18.19 -32.30
C MET A 349 47.36 19.24 -33.41
N SER A 350 46.73 19.05 -34.57
CA SER A 350 46.84 20.02 -35.65
C SER A 350 46.07 21.31 -35.31
N LYS A 351 46.37 22.39 -36.04
CA LYS A 351 45.60 23.64 -35.89
C LYS A 351 44.10 23.42 -36.16
N ALA A 352 43.76 22.61 -37.16
CA ALA A 352 42.37 22.29 -37.48
C ALA A 352 41.71 21.45 -36.38
N ASP A 353 42.46 20.52 -35.76
CA ASP A 353 41.95 19.73 -34.62
C ASP A 353 41.65 20.63 -33.41
N ASN A 354 42.52 21.59 -33.12
CA ASN A 354 42.28 22.57 -32.04
C ASN A 354 41.04 23.44 -32.34
N GLU A 355 40.88 23.91 -33.59
CA GLU A 355 39.69 24.67 -34.00
C GLU A 355 38.41 23.81 -33.85
N ARG A 356 38.44 22.53 -34.26
CA ARG A 356 37.31 21.62 -34.09
C ARG A 356 37.01 21.31 -32.61
N TYR A 357 38.04 21.20 -31.77
CA TYR A 357 37.86 21.02 -30.33
C TYR A 357 37.12 22.20 -29.69
N ASP A 358 37.46 23.43 -30.09
CA ASP A 358 36.79 24.64 -29.63
C ASP A 358 35.32 24.68 -30.09
N GLU A 359 35.03 24.28 -31.34
CA GLU A 359 33.67 24.14 -31.86
C GLU A 359 32.86 23.12 -31.03
N LEU A 360 33.38 21.91 -30.83
CA LEU A 360 32.73 20.85 -30.04
C LEU A 360 32.49 21.29 -28.59
N THR A 361 33.40 22.09 -28.02
CA THR A 361 33.23 22.67 -26.69
C THR A 361 32.02 23.61 -26.64
N GLU A 362 31.83 24.45 -27.65
CA GLU A 362 30.67 25.34 -27.72
C GLU A 362 29.37 24.59 -28.06
N GLU A 363 29.43 23.56 -28.92
CA GLU A 363 28.30 22.66 -29.19
C GLU A 363 27.82 21.98 -27.89
N ARG A 364 28.74 21.47 -27.06
CA ARG A 364 28.40 20.87 -25.76
C ARG A 364 27.79 21.88 -24.79
N LYS A 365 28.32 23.10 -24.73
CA LYS A 365 27.71 24.17 -23.91
C LYS A 365 26.32 24.52 -24.39
N GLN A 366 26.09 24.55 -25.70
CA GLN A 366 24.77 24.82 -26.26
C GLN A 366 23.78 23.70 -25.93
N LEU A 367 24.20 22.43 -26.05
CA LEU A 367 23.42 21.27 -25.61
C LEU A 367 22.95 21.42 -24.16
N TYR A 368 23.83 21.84 -23.26
CA TYR A 368 23.44 22.10 -21.88
C TYR A 368 22.46 23.26 -21.75
N ARG A 369 22.68 24.40 -22.42
CA ARG A 369 21.76 25.55 -22.37
C ARG A 369 20.36 25.17 -22.83
N ASP A 370 20.25 24.39 -23.89
CA ASP A 370 18.97 23.98 -24.47
C ASP A 370 18.16 23.05 -23.54
N ASN A 371 18.85 22.24 -22.73
CA ASN A 371 18.23 21.24 -21.85
C ASN A 371 18.17 21.67 -20.37
N LEU A 372 18.82 22.78 -20.01
CA LEU A 372 18.83 23.30 -18.65
C LEU A 372 17.44 23.59 -18.09
N PRO A 373 16.46 24.14 -18.85
CA PRO A 373 15.10 24.31 -18.34
C PRO A 373 14.47 22.99 -17.87
N ILE A 374 14.71 21.89 -18.60
CA ILE A 374 14.19 20.56 -18.26
C ILE A 374 14.81 20.09 -16.94
N LEU A 375 16.12 20.24 -16.77
CA LEU A 375 16.82 19.89 -15.53
C LEU A 375 16.33 20.72 -14.33
N LEU A 376 16.13 22.03 -14.51
CA LEU A 376 15.64 22.89 -13.44
C LEU A 376 14.22 22.53 -13.03
N THR A 377 13.34 22.20 -13.98
CA THR A 377 12.00 21.67 -13.66
C THR A 377 12.09 20.33 -12.94
N ALA A 378 13.00 19.44 -13.34
CA ALA A 378 13.23 18.19 -12.62
C ALA A 378 13.66 18.43 -11.15
N ILE A 379 14.53 19.42 -10.90
CA ILE A 379 14.94 19.82 -9.53
C ILE A 379 13.76 20.43 -8.76
N GLU A 380 12.95 21.27 -9.39
CA GLU A 380 11.77 21.89 -8.76
C GLU A 380 10.78 20.82 -8.28
N LYS A 381 10.58 19.76 -9.09
CA LYS A 381 9.66 18.66 -8.76
C LYS A 381 10.26 17.61 -7.82
N ASN A 382 11.59 17.54 -7.68
CA ASN A 382 12.29 16.60 -6.80
C ASN A 382 13.39 17.34 -6.01
N PRO A 383 13.04 18.28 -5.11
CA PRO A 383 14.00 19.16 -4.44
C PRO A 383 15.00 18.43 -3.54
N GLU A 384 14.67 17.21 -3.09
CA GLU A 384 15.52 16.33 -2.30
C GLU A 384 16.58 15.58 -3.13
N ASN A 385 16.49 15.61 -4.45
CA ASN A 385 17.42 14.90 -5.33
C ASN A 385 18.73 15.69 -5.49
N GLU A 386 19.68 15.42 -4.58
CA GLU A 386 21.00 16.06 -4.58
C GLU A 386 21.79 15.84 -5.89
N ASP A 387 21.60 14.71 -6.57
CA ASP A 387 22.34 14.39 -7.79
C ASP A 387 21.94 15.30 -8.95
N LEU A 388 20.65 15.64 -9.07
CA LEU A 388 20.18 16.63 -10.04
C LEU A 388 20.75 18.02 -9.74
N ILE A 389 20.79 18.41 -8.47
CA ILE A 389 21.33 19.70 -8.04
C ILE A 389 22.83 19.78 -8.37
N ARG A 390 23.60 18.73 -8.05
CA ARG A 390 25.02 18.63 -8.39
C ARG A 390 25.26 18.65 -9.91
N THR A 391 24.40 18.00 -10.67
CA THR A 391 24.43 18.03 -12.13
C THR A 391 24.25 19.46 -12.66
N ALA A 392 23.26 20.20 -12.15
CA ALA A 392 23.06 21.61 -12.51
C ALA A 392 24.24 22.49 -12.10
N MET A 393 24.83 22.28 -10.91
CA MET A 393 26.04 22.99 -10.48
C MET A 393 27.21 22.79 -11.46
N ASN A 394 27.45 21.54 -11.89
CA ASN A 394 28.52 21.21 -12.83
C ASN A 394 28.29 21.88 -14.19
N ILE A 395 27.05 21.86 -14.67
CA ILE A 395 26.67 22.56 -15.91
C ILE A 395 26.91 24.06 -15.79
N TYR A 396 26.40 24.71 -14.74
CA TYR A 396 26.62 26.15 -14.54
C TYR A 396 28.09 26.51 -14.43
N SER A 397 28.90 25.67 -13.78
CA SER A 397 30.36 25.80 -13.75
C SER A 397 30.96 25.76 -15.16
N SER A 398 30.57 24.79 -15.99
CA SER A 398 31.04 24.66 -17.38
C SER A 398 30.61 25.83 -18.28
N LEU A 399 29.48 26.46 -17.97
CA LEU A 399 28.96 27.65 -18.66
C LEU A 399 29.57 28.96 -18.14
N GLY A 400 30.34 28.92 -17.05
CA GLY A 400 30.88 30.11 -16.39
C GLY A 400 29.86 30.92 -15.57
N GLU A 401 28.68 30.34 -15.29
CA GLU A 401 27.57 30.97 -14.58
C GLU A 401 27.70 30.80 -13.07
N LYS A 402 28.72 31.46 -12.49
CA LYS A 402 29.10 31.29 -11.07
C LYS A 402 27.97 31.59 -10.08
N GLU A 403 27.18 32.62 -10.32
CA GLU A 403 26.08 33.02 -9.42
C GLU A 403 25.03 31.92 -9.31
N LYS A 404 24.53 31.40 -10.45
CA LYS A 404 23.56 30.31 -10.49
C LYS A 404 24.11 29.00 -9.94
N MET A 405 25.40 28.74 -10.10
CA MET A 405 26.06 27.59 -9.47
C MET A 405 26.01 27.68 -7.94
N GLU A 406 26.30 28.85 -7.36
CA GLU A 406 26.18 29.05 -5.90
C GLU A 406 24.72 29.00 -5.42
N GLU A 407 23.75 29.47 -6.23
CA GLU A 407 22.32 29.29 -5.94
C GLU A 407 21.93 27.81 -5.84
N MET A 408 22.39 26.97 -6.78
CA MET A 408 22.15 25.53 -6.73
C MET A 408 22.83 24.90 -5.51
N LYS A 409 24.07 25.30 -5.21
CA LYS A 409 24.80 24.81 -4.04
C LYS A 409 24.12 25.15 -2.71
N ALA A 410 23.44 26.29 -2.62
CA ALA A 410 22.67 26.65 -1.43
C ALA A 410 21.51 25.67 -1.16
N LYS A 411 20.94 25.06 -2.21
CA LYS A 411 19.87 24.05 -2.07
C LYS A 411 20.35 22.73 -1.45
N LEU A 412 21.65 22.43 -1.47
CA LEU A 412 22.21 21.23 -0.81
C LEU A 412 22.39 21.40 0.71
N ASN A 413 22.28 22.62 1.23
CA ASN A 413 22.56 22.92 2.64
C ASN A 413 21.29 23.26 3.45
N ASN A 414 20.12 23.17 2.83
CA ASN A 414 18.80 23.37 3.44
C ASN A 414 18.05 22.04 3.43
#